data_AF-L8YDH0-F1
#
_entry.id   AF-L8YDH0-F1
#
_cell.length_a   1.000
_cell.length_b   1.000
_cell.length_c   1.000
_cell.angle_alpha   90.00
_cell.angle_beta   90.00
_cell.angle_gamma   90.00
#
_symmetry.space_group_name_H-M   'P 1'
#
loop_
_entity.id
_entity.type
_entity.pdbx_description
1 polymer ?
#
loop_
_entity_poly.entity_id
_entity_poly.type
_entity_poly.pdbx_seq_one_letter_code
_entity_poly.pdbx_strand_id
1 'polypeptide(L)'
;MQESLREQQLAEEQKRRAREQLIAERMAKMPQMIENWRQQQRERWEKAQADKERKARLQAEAQERLGYHVDPRSARFQELLQDLEKQQRKRLKEEKQQKKKEARAAAGAVRPRAKAQLPPARTQPPLGPPAPEPPLFQ
;
A
#
# COMPACT_ATOMS: atom_id res chain seq x y z
N MET A 1 -46.65 20.63 34.41
CA MET A 1 -47.07 20.76 33.00
C MET A 1 -46.24 21.79 32.23
N GLN A 2 -46.05 23.03 32.70
CA GLN A 2 -45.26 24.02 31.93
C GLN A 2 -43.76 23.70 31.85
N GLU A 3 -43.16 23.15 32.90
CA GLU A 3 -41.74 22.75 32.92
C GLU A 3 -41.47 21.59 31.96
N SER A 4 -42.32 20.56 31.94
CA SER A 4 -42.22 19.45 30.99
C SER A 4 -42.36 19.88 29.53
N LEU A 5 -43.16 20.91 29.24
CA LEU A 5 -43.28 21.51 27.91
C LEU A 5 -41.99 22.26 27.51
N ARG A 6 -41.37 22.99 28.44
CA ARG A 6 -40.08 23.66 28.21
C ARG A 6 -38.94 22.67 28.00
N GLU A 7 -38.91 21.58 28.77
CA GLU A 7 -37.93 20.50 28.60
C GLU A 7 -38.06 19.80 27.25
N GLN A 8 -39.30 19.56 26.79
CA GLN A 8 -39.56 18.99 25.47
C GLN A 8 -39.08 19.92 24.35
N GLN A 9 -39.38 21.23 24.44
CA GLN A 9 -38.91 22.22 23.46
C GLN A 9 -37.38 22.29 23.41
N LEU A 10 -36.71 22.31 24.57
CA LEU A 10 -35.26 22.32 24.64
C LEU A 10 -34.66 21.04 24.03
N ALA A 11 -35.25 19.88 24.29
CA ALA A 11 -34.80 18.62 23.72
C ALA A 11 -34.98 18.56 22.19
N GLU A 12 -36.06 19.12 21.66
CA GLU A 12 -36.28 19.24 20.21
C GLU A 12 -35.30 20.21 19.55
N GLU A 13 -35.04 21.36 20.17
CA GLU A 13 -34.04 22.31 19.68
C GLU A 13 -32.64 21.70 19.66
N GLN A 14 -32.27 20.96 20.70
CA GLN A 14 -30.96 20.29 20.75
C GLN A 14 -30.85 19.20 19.69
N LYS A 15 -31.91 18.42 19.46
CA LYS A 15 -31.95 17.44 18.37
C LYS A 15 -31.82 18.12 17.00
N ARG A 16 -32.49 19.26 16.81
CA ARG A 16 -32.41 20.03 15.57
C ARG A 16 -30.99 20.57 15.35
N ARG A 17 -30.38 21.18 16.36
CA ARG A 17 -29.00 21.68 16.30
C ARG A 17 -28.00 20.57 16.03
N ALA A 18 -28.12 19.43 16.71
CA ALA A 18 -27.24 18.28 16.47
C ALA A 18 -27.37 17.74 15.04
N ARG A 19 -28.58 17.72 14.48
CA ARG A 19 -28.80 17.36 13.07
C ARG A 19 -28.16 18.37 12.13
N GLU A 20 -28.38 19.66 12.35
CA GLU A 20 -27.81 20.73 11.51
C GLU A 20 -26.27 20.72 11.53
N GLN A 21 -25.66 20.52 12.71
CA GLN A 21 -24.21 20.37 12.85
C GLN A 21 -23.69 19.15 12.09
N LEU A 22 -24.35 17.99 12.24
CA LEU A 22 -23.96 16.78 11.52
C LEU A 22 -24.06 16.96 9.99
N ILE A 23 -25.10 17.66 9.52
CA ILE A 23 -25.26 17.98 8.10
C ILE A 23 -24.12 18.91 7.66
N ALA A 24 -23.82 19.97 8.41
CA ALA A 24 -22.75 20.90 8.09
C ALA A 24 -21.37 20.21 8.02
N GLU A 25 -21.05 19.35 8.98
CA GLU A 25 -19.81 18.57 8.98
C GLU A 25 -19.70 17.63 7.78
N ARG A 26 -20.80 16.96 7.42
CA ARG A 26 -20.83 16.08 6.25
C ARG A 26 -20.71 16.89 4.97
N MET A 27 -21.42 18.01 4.86
CA MET A 27 -21.37 18.92 3.72
C MET A 27 -19.97 19.50 3.51
N ALA A 28 -19.23 19.80 4.58
CA ALA A 28 -17.84 20.25 4.47
C ALA A 28 -16.90 19.16 3.89
N LYS A 29 -17.19 17.88 4.15
CA LYS A 29 -16.41 16.74 3.62
C LYS A 29 -16.82 16.33 2.20
N MET A 30 -18.02 16.71 1.74
CA MET A 30 -18.55 16.32 0.44
C MET A 30 -17.68 16.73 -0.76
N PRO A 31 -17.14 17.97 -0.86
CA PRO A 31 -16.33 18.38 -2.00
C PRO A 31 -15.10 17.49 -2.21
N GLN A 32 -14.37 17.18 -1.14
CA GLN A 32 -13.21 16.30 -1.18
C GLN A 32 -13.60 14.88 -1.62
N MET A 33 -14.74 14.37 -1.15
CA MET A 33 -15.24 13.05 -1.58
C MET A 33 -15.62 13.04 -3.06
N ILE A 34 -16.21 14.13 -3.58
CA ILE A 34 -16.56 14.27 -5.00
C ILE A 34 -15.30 14.27 -5.86
N GLU A 35 -14.27 15.01 -5.46
CA GLU A 35 -12.98 15.04 -6.17
C GLU A 35 -12.33 13.66 -6.21
N ASN A 36 -12.25 12.99 -5.06
CA ASN A 36 -11.73 11.63 -4.97
C ASN A 36 -12.53 10.65 -5.86
N TRP A 37 -13.87 10.78 -5.89
CA TRP A 37 -14.71 9.95 -6.75
C TRP A 37 -14.44 10.24 -8.23
N ARG A 38 -14.34 11.52 -8.63
CA ARG A 38 -14.01 11.90 -10.02
C ARG A 38 -12.63 11.40 -10.44
N GLN A 39 -11.64 11.46 -9.56
CA GLN A 39 -10.32 10.88 -9.80
C GLN A 39 -10.41 9.37 -9.99
N GLN A 40 -11.09 8.65 -9.09
CA GLN A 40 -11.29 7.21 -9.24
C GLN A 40 -12.04 6.84 -10.53
N GLN A 41 -13.02 7.63 -10.96
CA GLN A 41 -13.70 7.41 -12.23
C GLN A 41 -12.75 7.55 -13.42
N ARG A 42 -11.91 8.60 -13.43
CA ARG A 42 -10.88 8.79 -14.46
C ARG A 42 -9.87 7.65 -14.49
N GLU A 43 -9.33 7.26 -13.33
CA GLU A 43 -8.41 6.12 -13.25
C GLU A 43 -9.04 4.82 -13.74
N ARG A 44 -10.30 4.55 -13.40
CA ARG A 44 -11.03 3.37 -13.87
C ARG A 44 -11.25 3.43 -15.38
N TRP A 45 -11.58 4.61 -15.90
CA TRP A 45 -11.76 4.81 -17.33
C TRP A 45 -10.45 4.62 -18.09
N GLU A 46 -9.35 5.20 -17.63
CA GLU A 46 -8.01 5.03 -18.21
C GLU A 46 -7.57 3.57 -18.16
N LYS A 47 -7.74 2.87 -17.03
CA LYS A 47 -7.47 1.44 -16.94
C LYS A 47 -8.32 0.63 -17.92
N ALA A 48 -9.60 0.95 -18.04
CA ALA A 48 -10.48 0.29 -19.01
C ALA A 48 -10.05 0.56 -20.46
N GLN A 49 -9.58 1.76 -20.79
CA GLN A 49 -9.03 2.06 -22.12
C GLN A 49 -7.73 1.30 -22.37
N ALA A 50 -6.80 1.30 -21.41
CA ALA A 50 -5.55 0.54 -21.52
C ALA A 50 -5.82 -0.97 -21.67
N ASP A 51 -6.80 -1.51 -20.96
CA ASP A 51 -7.21 -2.91 -21.10
C ASP A 51 -7.87 -3.19 -22.46
N LYS A 52 -8.66 -2.26 -23.00
CA LYS A 52 -9.22 -2.36 -24.36
C LYS A 52 -8.11 -2.36 -25.40
N GLU A 53 -7.16 -1.44 -25.33
CA GLU A 53 -6.02 -1.38 -26.24
C GLU A 53 -5.17 -2.64 -26.15
N ARG A 54 -4.90 -3.12 -24.94
CA ARG A 54 -4.15 -4.37 -24.71
C ARG A 54 -4.86 -5.56 -25.35
N LYS A 55 -6.18 -5.67 -25.17
CA LYS A 55 -6.99 -6.72 -25.81
C LYS A 55 -7.00 -6.57 -27.32
N ALA A 56 -7.13 -5.37 -27.85
CA ALA A 56 -7.09 -5.10 -29.28
C ALA A 56 -5.74 -5.51 -29.90
N ARG A 57 -4.61 -5.21 -29.23
CA ARG A 57 -3.27 -5.65 -29.66
C ARG A 57 -3.14 -7.18 -29.65
N LEU A 58 -3.61 -7.84 -28.60
CA LEU A 58 -3.60 -9.31 -28.52
C LEU A 58 -4.50 -9.94 -29.59
N GLN A 59 -5.65 -9.33 -29.87
CA GLN A 59 -6.54 -9.75 -30.95
C GLN A 59 -5.89 -9.57 -32.32
N ALA A 60 -5.21 -8.44 -32.57
CA ALA A 60 -4.48 -8.21 -33.81
C ALA A 60 -3.33 -9.22 -34.01
N GLU A 61 -2.54 -9.49 -32.97
CA GLU A 61 -1.45 -10.50 -33.03
C GLU A 61 -2.02 -11.91 -33.29
N ALA A 62 -3.16 -12.25 -32.66
CA ALA A 62 -3.84 -13.50 -32.92
C ALA A 62 -4.42 -13.58 -34.34
N GLN A 63 -4.99 -12.47 -34.86
CA GLN A 63 -5.49 -12.36 -36.23
C GLN A 63 -4.37 -12.46 -37.27
N GLU A 64 -3.19 -11.90 -37.00
CA GLU A 64 -2.03 -12.03 -37.89
C GLU A 64 -1.56 -13.48 -37.98
N ARG A 65 -1.56 -14.22 -36.85
CA ARG A 65 -1.13 -15.63 -36.80
C ARG A 65 -2.13 -16.62 -37.39
N LEU A 66 -3.42 -16.38 -37.22
CA LEU A 66 -4.49 -17.24 -37.73
C LEU A 66 -4.96 -16.84 -39.13
N GLY A 67 -4.61 -15.64 -39.59
CA GLY A 67 -5.08 -15.03 -40.83
C GLY A 67 -6.39 -14.26 -40.65
N TYR A 68 -6.60 -13.24 -41.50
CA TYR A 68 -7.78 -12.34 -41.48
C TYR A 68 -9.14 -13.03 -41.68
N HIS A 69 -9.17 -14.34 -41.95
CA HIS A 69 -10.39 -15.11 -42.24
C HIS A 69 -10.90 -15.95 -41.06
N VAL A 70 -10.34 -15.78 -39.86
CA VAL A 70 -10.80 -16.48 -38.67
C VAL A 70 -11.81 -15.63 -37.90
N ASP A 71 -13.01 -16.18 -37.72
CA ASP A 71 -14.09 -15.55 -36.95
C ASP A 71 -13.62 -15.29 -35.49
N PRO A 72 -13.72 -14.04 -34.98
CA PRO A 72 -13.40 -13.70 -33.60
C PRO A 72 -14.14 -14.52 -32.54
N ARG A 73 -15.24 -15.18 -32.90
CA ARG A 73 -16.00 -16.07 -32.01
C ARG A 73 -15.58 -17.54 -32.09
N SER A 74 -14.70 -17.90 -33.02
CA SER A 74 -14.24 -19.28 -33.18
C SER A 74 -13.49 -19.79 -31.95
N ALA A 75 -13.67 -21.08 -31.62
CA ALA A 75 -13.04 -21.70 -30.46
C ALA A 75 -11.50 -21.65 -30.54
N ARG A 76 -10.92 -21.86 -31.73
CA ARG A 76 -9.47 -21.79 -31.96
C ARG A 76 -8.88 -20.40 -31.70
N PHE A 77 -9.61 -19.34 -32.03
CA PHE A 77 -9.19 -17.96 -31.75
C PHE A 77 -9.22 -17.66 -30.25
N GLN A 78 -10.27 -18.11 -29.56
CA GLN A 78 -10.39 -17.96 -28.11
C GLN A 78 -9.31 -18.75 -27.35
N GLU A 79 -8.99 -19.97 -27.78
CA GLU A 79 -7.89 -20.76 -27.20
C GLU A 79 -6.54 -20.09 -27.41
N LEU A 80 -6.24 -19.58 -28.61
CA LEU A 80 -4.99 -18.88 -28.88
C LEU A 80 -4.87 -17.59 -28.06
N LEU A 81 -5.95 -16.82 -27.94
CA LEU A 81 -5.99 -15.64 -27.07
C LEU A 81 -5.74 -16.01 -25.60
N GLN A 82 -6.37 -17.07 -25.11
CA GLN A 82 -6.16 -17.55 -23.74
C GLN A 82 -4.72 -18.01 -23.52
N ASP A 83 -4.07 -18.66 -24.48
CA ASP A 83 -2.69 -19.10 -24.36
C ASP A 83 -1.71 -17.92 -24.39
N LEU A 84 -1.94 -16.92 -25.25
CA LEU A 84 -1.18 -15.67 -25.23
C LEU A 84 -1.38 -14.89 -23.92
N GLU A 85 -2.60 -14.82 -23.39
CA GLU A 85 -2.88 -14.22 -22.08
C GLU A 85 -2.20 -14.97 -20.93
N LYS A 86 -2.18 -16.31 -20.97
CA LYS A 86 -1.46 -17.14 -19.99
C LYS A 86 0.04 -16.87 -20.03
N GLN A 87 0.64 -16.79 -21.22
CA GLN A 87 2.06 -16.49 -21.38
C GLN A 87 2.40 -15.08 -20.86
N GLN A 88 1.59 -14.07 -21.19
CA GLN A 88 1.76 -12.71 -20.69
C GLN A 88 1.60 -12.63 -19.17
N ARG A 89 0.59 -13.31 -18.59
CA ARG A 89 0.42 -13.39 -17.13
C ARG A 89 1.58 -14.07 -16.43
N LYS A 90 2.16 -15.12 -17.04
CA LYS A 90 3.34 -15.81 -16.49
C LYS A 90 4.55 -14.87 -16.45
N ARG A 91 4.84 -14.18 -17.55
CA ARG A 91 5.93 -13.18 -17.62
C ARG A 91 5.75 -12.06 -16.59
N LEU A 92 4.54 -11.49 -16.48
CA LEU A 92 4.26 -10.42 -15.53
C LEU A 92 4.40 -10.86 -14.06
N LYS A 93 4.03 -12.11 -13.75
CA LYS A 93 4.23 -12.71 -12.42
C LYS A 93 5.71 -12.90 -12.11
N GLU A 94 6.48 -13.43 -13.06
CA GLU A 94 7.92 -13.64 -12.93
C GLU A 94 8.66 -12.31 -12.74
N GLU A 95 8.35 -11.28 -13.53
CA GLU A 95 8.91 -9.93 -13.37
C GLU A 95 8.57 -9.31 -12.02
N LYS A 96 7.30 -9.43 -11.57
CA LYS A 96 6.90 -8.93 -10.24
C LYS A 96 7.61 -9.67 -9.12
N GLN A 97 7.79 -10.99 -9.27
CA GLN A 97 8.55 -11.80 -8.31
C GLN A 97 10.02 -11.41 -8.30
N GLN A 98 10.61 -11.15 -9.48
CA GLN A 98 12.00 -10.72 -9.61
C GLN A 98 12.22 -9.34 -9.00
N LYS A 99 11.36 -8.35 -9.31
CA LYS A 99 11.39 -7.03 -8.66
C LYS A 99 11.23 -7.11 -7.14
N LYS A 100 10.38 -8.01 -6.64
CA LYS A 100 10.23 -8.23 -5.19
C LYS A 100 11.48 -8.86 -4.58
N LYS A 101 12.13 -9.81 -5.27
CA LYS A 101 13.41 -10.40 -4.84
C LYS A 101 14.51 -9.35 -4.84
N GLU A 102 14.59 -8.53 -5.88
CA GLU A 102 15.56 -7.44 -6.03
C GLU A 102 15.36 -6.35 -4.96
N ALA A 103 14.11 -5.90 -4.72
CA ALA A 103 13.81 -4.97 -3.64
C ALA A 103 14.14 -5.54 -2.25
N ARG A 104 13.92 -6.85 -2.04
CA ARG A 104 14.28 -7.53 -0.79
C ARG A 104 15.80 -7.71 -0.65
N ALA A 105 16.52 -7.94 -1.74
CA ALA A 105 17.97 -7.99 -1.77
C ALA A 105 18.59 -6.61 -1.52
N ALA A 106 18.03 -5.55 -2.12
CA ALA A 106 18.42 -4.16 -1.86
C ALA A 106 18.15 -3.77 -0.40
N ALA A 107 16.97 -4.11 0.16
CA ALA A 107 16.67 -3.86 1.57
C ALA A 107 17.54 -4.69 2.53
N GLY A 108 17.96 -5.90 2.12
CA GLY A 108 18.89 -6.74 2.87
C GLY A 108 20.34 -6.25 2.81
N ALA A 109 20.76 -5.63 1.71
CA ALA A 109 22.09 -5.05 1.53
C ALA A 109 22.27 -3.71 2.28
N VAL A 110 21.18 -2.97 2.54
CA VAL A 110 21.20 -1.71 3.30
C VAL A 110 21.26 -1.94 4.82
N ARG A 111 21.21 -3.20 5.29
CA ARG A 111 21.44 -3.49 6.71
C ARG A 111 22.95 -3.75 6.91
N PRO A 112 23.76 -2.76 7.38
CA PRO A 112 25.15 -3.01 7.64
C PRO A 112 25.25 -4.13 8.67
N ARG A 113 26.12 -5.10 8.37
CA ARG A 113 26.57 -6.17 9.24
C ARG A 113 27.38 -5.58 10.40
N ALA A 114 26.74 -4.77 11.23
CA ALA A 114 27.32 -4.17 12.43
C ALA A 114 26.99 -5.06 13.62
N LYS A 115 27.63 -6.23 13.73
CA LYS A 115 27.96 -6.98 14.97
C LYS A 115 28.88 -8.15 14.61
N ALA A 116 30.08 -7.84 14.16
CA ALA A 116 31.19 -8.80 14.12
C ALA A 116 32.48 -8.02 14.34
N GLN A 117 32.69 -7.54 15.56
CA GLN A 117 34.00 -7.12 16.07
C GLN A 117 33.95 -7.23 17.59
N LEU A 118 34.53 -8.34 18.05
CA LEU A 118 34.87 -8.65 19.43
C LEU A 118 36.23 -8.00 19.72
N PRO A 119 36.42 -7.17 20.75
CA PRO A 119 37.77 -6.78 21.15
C PRO A 119 38.35 -7.79 22.16
N PRO A 120 39.63 -8.19 22.01
CA PRO A 120 40.30 -9.12 22.90
C PRO A 120 40.93 -8.43 24.13
N ALA A 121 41.06 -9.22 25.20
CA ALA A 121 42.15 -9.22 26.16
C ALA A 121 42.51 -7.93 26.92
N ARG A 122 41.96 -7.84 28.14
CA ARG A 122 42.68 -7.74 29.43
C ARG A 122 44.08 -7.10 29.35
N THR A 123 44.19 -5.83 29.72
CA THR A 123 45.48 -5.20 30.09
C THR A 123 45.30 -4.57 31.47
N GLN A 124 45.99 -5.14 32.46
CA GLN A 124 46.15 -4.56 33.79
C GLN A 124 47.07 -3.33 33.69
N PRO A 125 46.81 -2.23 34.41
CA PRO A 125 47.84 -1.22 34.68
C PRO A 125 48.75 -1.66 35.85
N PRO A 126 50.03 -1.24 35.86
CA PRO A 126 51.05 -1.78 36.75
C PRO A 126 50.99 -1.25 38.19
N LEU A 127 51.55 -2.06 39.09
CA LEU A 127 51.73 -1.82 40.53
C LEU A 127 52.32 -0.43 40.84
N GLY A 128 51.64 0.32 41.71
CA GLY A 128 52.24 1.34 42.58
C GLY A 128 52.49 0.76 43.98
N PRO A 129 53.53 1.21 44.72
CA PRO A 129 54.01 0.55 45.92
C PRO A 129 53.05 0.68 47.13
N PRO A 130 52.98 -0.33 48.02
CA PRO A 130 52.09 -0.31 49.18
C PRO A 130 52.76 0.34 50.42
N ALA A 131 52.02 1.18 51.14
CA ALA A 131 52.09 1.39 52.61
C ALA A 131 51.33 2.67 53.04
N PRO A 132 50.98 2.87 54.32
CA PRO A 132 50.43 1.92 55.30
C PRO A 132 49.14 2.47 55.96
N GLU A 133 48.24 1.59 56.39
CA GLU A 133 47.21 1.91 57.41
C GLU A 133 47.85 1.97 58.83
N PRO A 134 47.15 2.38 59.91
CA PRO A 134 46.15 3.43 60.17
C PRO A 134 46.62 4.32 61.38
N PRO A 135 45.77 5.11 62.10
CA PRO A 135 44.98 4.53 63.19
C PRO A 135 43.57 5.13 63.40
N LEU A 136 42.77 4.38 64.15
CA LEU A 136 41.50 4.72 64.81
C LEU A 136 41.63 5.84 65.85
N PHE A 137 40.46 6.36 66.28
CA PHE A 137 40.13 7.30 67.39
C PHE A 137 39.92 8.76 66.94
N GLN A 138 38.81 9.46 67.23
CA GLN A 138 37.71 9.30 68.21
C GLN A 138 36.35 9.62 67.56
#